data_AF-A0A959AQT0-F1
#
_entry.id   AF-A0A959AQT0-F1
#
_cell.length_a   1.000
_cell.length_b   1.000
_cell.length_c   1.000
_cell.angle_alpha   90.00
_cell.angle_beta   90.00
_cell.angle_gamma   90.00
#
_symmetry.space_group_name_H-M   'P 1'
#
loop_
_entity.id
_entity.type
_entity.pdbx_description
1 polymer ?
#
loop_
_entity_poly.entity_id
_entity_poly.type
_entity_poly.pdbx_seq_one_letter_code
_entity_poly.pdbx_strand_id
1 'polypeptide(L)'
;MVKRILFHLLLWSLYLLIEFVVNLPHYHDSRELFVMNLFFLPVIALPFYFISYLLVPRLLWKGKKRAFWMACIVVLLVVLVLRIQWSQWYWWFESGEMLHLPASKTTKNLFRDYAVIALGVCLKIIWDWDKKD
;
A
#
# COMPACT_ATOMS: atom_id res chain seq x y z
N MET A 1 4.04 -22.81 -4.59
CA MET A 1 4.22 -22.00 -3.37
C MET A 1 5.36 -20.99 -3.52
N VAL A 2 6.56 -21.45 -3.91
CA VAL A 2 7.77 -20.61 -4.09
C VAL A 2 7.56 -19.42 -5.04
N LYS A 3 6.99 -19.63 -6.25
CA LYS A 3 6.72 -18.54 -7.21
C LYS A 3 5.85 -17.41 -6.64
N ARG A 4 4.91 -17.72 -5.75
CA ARG A 4 4.02 -16.75 -5.11
C ARG A 4 4.74 -15.93 -4.05
N ILE A 5 5.54 -16.60 -3.21
CA ILE A 5 6.38 -15.93 -2.20
C ILE A 5 7.35 -14.97 -2.89
N LEU A 6 8.00 -15.44 -3.96
CA LEU A 6 8.92 -14.62 -4.76
C LEU A 6 8.22 -13.39 -5.35
N PHE A 7 7.00 -13.54 -5.88
CA PHE A 7 6.22 -12.41 -6.39
C PHE A 7 5.95 -11.36 -5.30
N HIS A 8 5.52 -11.77 -4.10
CA HIS A 8 5.29 -10.83 -3.00
C HIS A 8 6.59 -10.14 -2.54
N LEU A 9 7.67 -10.90 -2.43
CA LEU A 9 8.98 -10.35 -2.08
C LEU A 9 9.44 -9.33 -3.11
N LEU A 10 9.32 -9.64 -4.41
CA LEU A 10 9.66 -8.70 -5.48
C LEU A 10 8.78 -7.45 -5.44
N LEU A 11 7.47 -7.61 -5.27
CA LEU A 11 6.52 -6.49 -5.21
C LEU A 11 6.85 -5.53 -4.06
N TRP A 12 7.05 -6.06 -2.85
CA TRP A 12 7.30 -5.25 -1.66
C TRP A 12 8.72 -4.68 -1.63
N SER A 13 9.72 -5.44 -2.09
CA SER A 13 11.08 -4.92 -2.24
C SER A 13 11.14 -3.79 -3.27
N LEU A 14 10.44 -3.92 -4.40
CA LEU A 14 10.38 -2.87 -5.42
C LEU A 14 9.65 -1.64 -4.88
N TYR A 15 8.54 -1.83 -4.17
CA TYR A 15 7.84 -0.73 -3.50
C TYR A 15 8.76 0.02 -2.53
N LEU A 16 9.44 -0.68 -1.62
CA LEU A 16 10.37 -0.08 -0.66
C LEU A 16 11.53 0.64 -1.36
N LEU A 17 12.07 0.07 -2.43
CA LEU A 17 13.15 0.68 -3.21
C LEU A 17 12.69 1.99 -3.87
N ILE A 18 11.52 2.00 -4.50
CA ILE A 18 10.96 3.20 -5.13
C ILE A 18 10.69 4.27 -4.05
N GLU A 19 10.07 3.88 -2.94
CA GLU A 19 9.77 4.79 -1.83
C GLU A 19 11.05 5.38 -1.24
N PHE A 20 12.10 4.57 -1.10
CA PHE A 20 13.40 4.99 -0.60
C PHE A 20 14.05 5.98 -1.57
N VAL A 21 14.16 5.64 -2.86
CA VAL A 21 14.82 6.51 -3.85
C VAL A 21 14.10 7.85 -4.03
N VAL A 22 12.77 7.85 -4.07
CA VAL A 22 11.98 9.08 -4.26
C VAL A 22 12.07 10.01 -3.06
N ASN A 23 12.14 9.45 -1.85
CA ASN A 23 12.18 10.24 -0.61
C ASN A 23 13.60 10.53 -0.13
N LEU A 24 14.64 9.84 -0.62
CA LEU A 24 16.05 10.03 -0.21
C LEU A 24 16.49 11.51 -0.23
N PRO A 25 16.14 12.33 -1.23
CA PRO A 25 16.54 13.75 -1.25
C PRO A 25 15.89 14.61 -0.15
N HIS A 26 14.86 14.10 0.52
CA HIS A 26 14.06 14.85 1.49
C HIS A 26 14.40 14.54 2.95
N TYR A 27 15.28 13.57 3.20
CA TYR A 27 15.69 13.16 4.55
C TYR A 27 17.19 13.31 4.72
N HIS A 28 17.61 13.80 5.89
CA HIS A 28 19.03 13.92 6.22
C HIS A 28 19.66 12.57 6.59
N ASP A 29 18.89 11.67 7.20
CA ASP A 29 19.35 10.32 7.55
C ASP A 29 18.65 9.24 6.70
N SER A 30 19.46 8.52 5.94
CA SER A 30 19.02 7.36 5.15
C SER A 30 18.50 6.20 6.01
N ARG A 31 18.99 6.03 7.25
CA ARG A 31 18.51 4.97 8.16
C ARG A 31 17.10 5.27 8.65
N GLU A 32 16.87 6.50 9.07
CA GLU A 32 15.55 7.00 9.47
C GLU A 32 14.53 6.77 8.34
N LEU A 33 14.86 7.17 7.12
CA LEU A 33 14.00 6.94 5.95
C LEU A 33 13.70 5.45 5.71
N PHE A 34 14.70 4.58 5.84
CA PHE A 34 14.51 3.14 5.67
C PHE A 34 13.55 2.56 6.72
N VAL A 35 13.76 2.92 7.99
CA VAL A 35 12.90 2.49 9.11
C VAL A 35 11.47 3.01 8.91
N MET A 36 11.32 4.27 8.53
CA MET A 36 10.02 4.87 8.22
C MET A 36 9.31 4.08 7.11
N ASN A 37 9.98 3.82 5.99
CA ASN A 37 9.39 3.09 4.87
C ASN A 37 8.98 1.67 5.27
N LEU A 38 9.78 0.99 6.09
CA LEU A 38 9.45 -0.33 6.62
C LEU A 38 8.24 -0.26 7.56
N PHE A 39 8.18 0.77 8.41
CA PHE A 39 7.07 1.01 9.32
C PHE A 39 5.76 1.29 8.58
N PHE A 40 5.81 1.93 7.40
CA PHE A 40 4.64 2.18 6.55
C PHE A 40 4.17 1.00 5.73
N LEU A 41 5.03 -0.02 5.51
CA LEU A 41 4.71 -1.16 4.66
C LEU A 41 3.36 -1.84 5.01
N PRO A 42 2.98 -2.05 6.30
CA PRO A 42 1.70 -2.66 6.64
C PRO A 42 0.49 -1.86 6.17
N VAL A 43 0.58 -0.53 6.12
CA VAL A 43 -0.51 0.38 5.70
C VAL A 43 -0.93 0.11 4.25
N ILE A 44 -0.01 -0.42 3.44
CA ILE A 44 -0.21 -0.67 2.01
C ILE A 44 -0.39 -2.15 1.73
N ALA A 45 0.39 -2.99 2.42
CA ALA A 45 0.33 -4.43 2.29
C ALA A 45 -1.01 -5.00 2.74
N LEU A 46 -1.54 -4.56 3.88
CA LEU A 46 -2.82 -5.06 4.39
C LEU A 46 -3.98 -4.82 3.41
N PRO A 47 -4.20 -3.59 2.88
CA PRO A 47 -5.19 -3.36 1.83
C PRO A 47 -4.97 -4.21 0.58
N PHE A 48 -3.74 -4.36 0.11
CA PHE A 48 -3.44 -5.22 -1.04
C PHE A 48 -3.91 -6.66 -0.78
N TYR A 49 -3.54 -7.26 0.36
CA TYR A 49 -3.93 -8.64 0.68
C TYR A 49 -5.44 -8.77 0.89
N PHE A 50 -6.05 -7.79 1.56
CA PHE A 50 -7.49 -7.75 1.76
C PHE A 50 -8.26 -7.69 0.43
N ILE A 51 -7.88 -6.78 -0.47
CA ILE A 51 -8.54 -6.68 -1.78
C ILE A 51 -8.29 -7.95 -2.59
N SER A 52 -7.04 -8.37 -2.74
CA SER A 52 -6.66 -9.45 -3.65
C SER A 52 -7.13 -10.83 -3.20
N TYR A 53 -7.08 -11.15 -1.90
CA TYR A 53 -7.43 -12.49 -1.39
C TYR A 53 -8.85 -12.57 -0.81
N LEU A 54 -9.43 -11.45 -0.35
CA LEU A 54 -10.78 -11.44 0.22
C LEU A 54 -11.82 -10.88 -0.75
N LEU A 55 -11.64 -9.63 -1.21
CA LEU A 55 -12.67 -8.94 -1.99
C LEU A 55 -12.80 -9.49 -3.40
N VAL A 56 -11.68 -9.75 -4.08
CA VAL A 56 -11.68 -10.27 -5.44
C VAL A 56 -12.42 -11.61 -5.54
N PRO A 57 -12.10 -12.65 -4.74
CA PRO A 57 -12.79 -13.94 -4.86
C PRO A 57 -14.24 -13.90 -4.40
N ARG A 58 -14.56 -13.09 -3.38
CA ARG A 58 -15.91 -13.05 -2.78
C ARG A 58 -16.88 -12.14 -3.53
N LEU A 59 -16.40 -11.08 -4.16
CA LEU A 59 -17.23 -10.07 -4.81
C LEU A 59 -17.00 -10.02 -6.31
N LEU A 60 -15.77 -9.77 -6.76
CA LEU A 60 -15.46 -9.56 -8.18
C LEU A 60 -15.75 -10.81 -9.02
N TRP A 61 -15.21 -11.97 -8.62
CA TRP A 61 -15.42 -13.23 -9.33
C TRP A 61 -16.85 -13.76 -9.24
N LYS A 62 -17.62 -13.37 -8.22
CA LYS A 62 -19.05 -13.71 -8.09
C LYS A 62 -19.97 -12.76 -8.87
N GLY A 63 -19.41 -11.90 -9.72
CA GLY A 63 -20.16 -10.93 -10.53
C GLY A 63 -20.74 -9.74 -9.74
N LYS A 64 -20.46 -9.61 -8.43
CA LYS A 64 -20.96 -8.52 -7.57
C LYS A 64 -20.15 -7.24 -7.74
N LYS A 65 -20.03 -6.74 -8.98
CA LYS A 65 -19.15 -5.61 -9.37
C LYS A 65 -19.43 -4.33 -8.56
N ARG A 66 -20.71 -3.96 -8.37
CA ARG A 66 -21.09 -2.76 -7.59
C ARG A 66 -20.61 -2.85 -6.15
N ALA A 67 -20.82 -4.00 -5.50
CA ALA A 67 -20.36 -4.22 -4.13
C ALA A 67 -18.83 -4.22 -4.03
N PHE A 68 -18.13 -4.77 -5.03
CA PHE A 68 -16.68 -4.69 -5.10
C PHE A 68 -16.18 -3.23 -5.19
N TRP A 69 -16.77 -2.41 -6.07
CA TRP A 69 -16.42 -0.99 -6.19
C TRP A 69 -16.65 -0.23 -4.88
N MET A 70 -17.80 -0.43 -4.23
CA MET A 70 -18.08 0.20 -2.93
C MET A 70 -17.06 -0.23 -1.86
N ALA A 71 -16.70 -1.52 -1.83
CA ALA A 71 -15.68 -2.00 -0.90
C ALA A 71 -14.30 -1.39 -1.17
N CYS A 72 -13.90 -1.22 -2.43
CA CYS A 72 -12.65 -0.54 -2.79
C CYS A 72 -12.63 0.92 -2.34
N ILE A 73 -13.76 1.64 -2.49
CA ILE A 73 -13.89 3.02 -1.98
C ILE A 73 -13.73 3.06 -0.46
N VAL A 74 -14.37 2.13 0.26
CA VAL A 74 -14.22 2.03 1.72
C VAL A 74 -12.76 1.76 2.10
N VAL A 75 -12.10 0.83 1.41
CA VAL A 75 -10.66 0.54 1.65
C VAL A 75 -9.81 1.78 1.37
N LEU A 76 -10.05 2.52 0.29
CA LEU A 76 -9.35 3.77 -0.02
C LEU A 76 -9.47 4.79 1.13
N LEU A 77 -10.69 4.99 1.65
CA LEU A 77 -10.93 5.91 2.77
C LEU A 77 -10.23 5.44 4.06
N VAL A 78 -10.25 4.14 4.34
CA VAL A 78 -9.54 3.57 5.50
C VAL A 78 -8.03 3.76 5.35
N VAL A 79 -7.47 3.51 4.16
CA VAL A 79 -6.03 3.72 3.89
C VAL A 79 -5.65 5.18 4.03
N LEU A 80 -6.48 6.11 3.59
CA LEU A 80 -6.27 7.54 3.80
C LEU A 80 -6.14 7.86 5.30
N VAL A 81 -7.12 7.45 6.09
CA VAL A 81 -7.13 7.71 7.54
C VAL A 81 -5.93 7.06 8.22
N LEU A 82 -5.68 5.78 7.92
CA LEU A 82 -4.54 5.05 8.45
C LEU A 82 -3.24 5.75 8.08
N ARG A 83 -3.05 6.18 6.84
CA ARG A 83 -1.82 6.84 6.42
C ARG A 83 -1.56 8.13 7.18
N ILE A 84 -2.58 8.96 7.37
CA ILE A 84 -2.46 10.22 8.11
C ILE A 84 -2.06 9.93 9.56
N GLN A 85 -2.78 9.01 10.21
CA GLN A 85 -2.53 8.63 11.60
C GLN A 85 -1.17 7.95 11.78
N TRP A 86 -0.78 7.06 10.85
CA TRP A 86 0.51 6.35 10.89
C TRP A 86 1.69 7.31 10.75
N SER A 87 1.54 8.34 9.90
CA SER A 87 2.51 9.42 9.80
C SER A 87 2.62 10.18 11.12
N GLN A 88 1.49 10.52 11.75
CA GLN A 88 1.51 11.20 13.04
C GLN A 88 2.15 10.34 14.13
N TRP A 89 1.86 9.04 14.18
CA TRP A 89 2.46 8.12 15.14
C TRP A 89 3.97 8.00 14.97
N TYR A 90 4.46 7.84 13.73
CA TYR A 90 5.89 7.77 13.47
C TYR A 90 6.63 8.99 14.03
N TRP A 91 6.16 10.20 13.69
CA TRP A 91 6.80 11.43 14.15
C TRP A 91 6.62 11.67 15.64
N TRP A 92 5.47 11.30 16.21
CA TRP A 92 5.27 11.34 17.65
C TRP A 92 6.27 10.45 18.40
N PHE A 93 6.54 9.24 17.90
CA PHE A 93 7.51 8.33 18.50
C PHE A 93 8.96 8.80 18.32
N GLU A 94 9.29 9.41 17.17
CA GLU A 94 10.67 9.79 16.84
C GLU A 94 11.08 11.15 17.41
N SER A 95 10.23 12.18 17.27
CA SER A 95 10.57 13.56 17.66
C SER A 95 9.73 14.12 18.80
N GLY A 96 8.68 13.42 19.23
CA GLY A 96 7.71 13.94 20.22
C GLY A 96 6.85 15.09 19.69
N GLU A 97 6.95 15.42 18.40
CA GLU A 97 6.21 16.50 17.76
C GLU A 97 5.03 15.98 16.92
N MET A 98 4.01 16.81 16.77
CA MET A 98 2.94 16.53 15.82
C MET A 98 3.37 16.92 14.41
N LEU A 99 3.30 15.96 13.49
CA LEU A 99 3.60 16.20 12.09
C LEU A 99 2.58 17.13 11.42
N HIS A 100 3.04 18.28 10.94
CA HIS A 100 2.30 19.14 10.01
C HIS A 100 2.75 18.90 8.56
N LEU A 101 2.33 17.79 7.97
CA LEU A 101 2.53 17.59 6.51
C LEU A 101 1.55 18.44 5.71
N PRO A 102 2.01 19.16 4.67
CA PRO A 102 1.10 19.84 3.75
C PRO A 102 0.22 18.81 3.03
N ALA A 103 -1.08 19.10 2.92
CA ALA A 103 -2.08 18.20 2.33
C ALA A 103 -1.68 17.74 0.91
N SER A 104 -1.00 18.59 0.14
CA SER A 104 -0.50 18.26 -1.20
C SER A 104 0.50 17.09 -1.20
N LYS A 105 1.36 16.97 -0.19
CA LYS A 105 2.34 15.88 -0.05
C LYS A 105 1.64 14.58 0.36
N THR A 106 0.70 14.67 1.32
CA THR A 106 -0.13 13.53 1.75
C THR A 106 -0.94 12.95 0.59
N THR A 107 -1.56 13.80 -0.23
CA THR A 107 -2.36 13.37 -1.39
C THR A 107 -1.52 12.72 -2.48
N LYS A 108 -0.35 13.28 -2.83
CA LYS A 108 0.57 12.67 -3.82
C LYS A 108 1.00 11.28 -3.39
N ASN A 109 1.42 11.17 -2.13
CA ASN A 109 1.79 9.93 -1.51
C ASN A 109 0.62 8.92 -1.56
N LEU A 110 -0.59 9.33 -1.19
CA LEU A 110 -1.79 8.48 -1.20
C LEU A 110 -2.07 7.88 -2.58
N PHE A 111 -2.06 8.73 -3.62
CA PHE A 111 -2.30 8.27 -4.99
C PHE A 111 -1.25 7.24 -5.44
N ARG A 112 0.02 7.46 -5.09
CA ARG A 112 1.09 6.51 -5.39
C ARG A 112 0.85 5.16 -4.70
N ASP A 113 0.58 5.14 -3.40
CA ASP A 113 0.34 3.88 -2.67
C ASP A 113 -0.86 3.14 -3.22
N TYR A 114 -1.95 3.85 -3.53
CA TYR A 114 -3.13 3.24 -4.10
C TYR A 114 -2.90 2.71 -5.51
N ALA A 115 -2.08 3.40 -6.32
CA ALA A 115 -1.64 2.90 -7.62
C ALA A 115 -0.83 1.61 -7.48
N VAL A 116 0.06 1.51 -6.49
CA VAL A 116 0.82 0.28 -6.18
C VAL A 116 -0.11 -0.86 -5.77
N ILE A 117 -1.07 -0.59 -4.87
CA ILE A 117 -2.07 -1.58 -4.45
C ILE A 117 -2.88 -2.07 -5.65
N ALA A 118 -3.40 -1.14 -6.46
CA ALA A 118 -4.21 -1.47 -7.64
C ALA A 118 -3.41 -2.30 -8.65
N LEU A 119 -2.19 -1.88 -8.97
CA LEU A 119 -1.29 -2.62 -9.86
C LEU A 119 -1.03 -4.03 -9.34
N GLY A 120 -0.68 -4.17 -8.06
CA GLY A 120 -0.47 -5.47 -7.43
C GLY A 120 -1.71 -6.35 -7.53
N VAL A 121 -2.90 -5.82 -7.21
CA VAL A 121 -4.17 -6.54 -7.30
C VAL A 121 -4.43 -6.99 -8.73
N CYS A 122 -4.22 -6.13 -9.73
CA CYS A 122 -4.36 -6.46 -11.14
C CYS A 122 -3.41 -7.58 -11.56
N LEU A 123 -2.12 -7.50 -11.22
CA LEU A 123 -1.13 -8.55 -11.50
C LEU A 123 -1.54 -9.88 -10.87
N LYS A 124 -2.04 -9.86 -9.63
CA LYS A 124 -2.55 -11.05 -8.95
C LYS A 124 -3.77 -11.63 -9.67
N ILE A 125 -4.72 -10.79 -10.10
CA ILE A 125 -5.89 -11.23 -10.86
C ILE A 125 -5.47 -11.91 -12.17
N ILE A 126 -4.54 -11.30 -12.92
CA ILE A 126 -4.01 -11.85 -14.18
C ILE A 126 -3.36 -13.21 -13.93
N TRP A 127 -2.51 -13.30 -12.91
CA TRP A 127 -1.84 -14.54 -12.53
C TRP A 127 -2.85 -15.65 -12.16
N ASP A 128 -3.89 -15.31 -11.39
CA ASP A 128 -4.91 -16.26 -10.98
C ASP A 128 -5.79 -16.71 -12.15
N TRP A 129 -5.97 -15.86 -13.16
CA TRP A 129 -6.64 -16.23 -14.41
C TRP A 129 -5.80 -17.26 -15.17
N ASP A 130 -4.51 -16.99 -15.39
CA ASP A 130 -3.58 -17.87 -16.10
C ASP A 130 -3.49 -19.29 -15.51
N LYS A 131 -3.82 -19.44 -14.22
CA LYS A 131 -3.85 -20.74 -13.51
C LYS A 131 -5.22 -21.42 -13.46
N LYS A 132 -6.27 -20.77 -13.95
CA LYS A 132 -7.64 -21.28 -13.90
C LYS A 132 -8.00 -22.12 -15.13
N ASP A 133 -7.15 -22.07 -16.15
CA ASP A 133 -7.11 -22.98 -17.30
C ASP A 133 -6.05 -24.08 -17.06
#